data_AF-A0A1Y3NLE6-F1
#
_entry.id   AF-A0A1Y3NLE6-F1
#
_cell.length_a   1.000
_cell.length_b   1.000
_cell.length_c   1.000
_cell.angle_alpha   90.00
_cell.angle_beta   90.00
_cell.angle_gamma   90.00
#
_symmetry.space_group_name_H-M   'P 1'
#
loop_
_entity.id
_entity.type
_entity.pdbx_description
1 polymer ?
#
loop_
_entity_poly.entity_id
_entity_poly.type
_entity_poly.pdbx_seq_one_letter_code
_entity_poly.pdbx_strand_id
1 'polypeptide(L)'
;MGKNENKNMISDSESFEIKLWDKDKINNKSGLWFIQFITLLKKNVILQFRYWKTALLLSIISPLLSMLLLQFIIIIYKSQVGVGKGIYHPPEYSLTGIENCVGPANEQDKCINLMFTNCIDDAICERDSTVDEIISNFVKSNNERMNLNWEFDSNKWDNWENEKLNYNIEKRHDVVHVPNSGFIYNYALNHQNTTNFGVVFDVKKEANITNYRYQLWFNSTSNYNKTDIFGSRVASVARGIDEAI
;
A
#
# COMPACT_ATOMS: atom_id res chain seq x y z
N MET A 1 -50.94 68.94 8.31
CA MET A 1 -49.86 69.82 8.77
C MET A 1 -49.14 69.05 9.88
N GLY A 2 -47.88 68.59 9.81
CA GLY A 2 -46.65 69.19 9.25
C GLY A 2 -46.14 70.26 10.24
N LYS A 3 -44.93 70.28 10.80
CA LYS A 3 -43.68 69.47 10.70
C LYS A 3 -43.16 69.19 12.16
N ASN A 4 -41.99 68.60 12.49
CA ASN A 4 -40.77 68.18 11.77
C ASN A 4 -40.09 66.95 12.45
N GLU A 5 -38.98 66.46 11.89
CA GLU A 5 -38.02 65.54 12.54
C GLU A 5 -37.24 66.21 13.69
N ASN A 6 -36.74 65.41 14.65
CA ASN A 6 -35.32 65.52 15.01
C ASN A 6 -34.71 64.18 15.49
N LYS A 7 -33.52 63.87 14.98
CA LYS A 7 -32.73 62.68 15.31
C LYS A 7 -31.88 62.96 16.54
N ASN A 8 -31.76 62.00 17.44
CA ASN A 8 -30.58 61.80 18.29
C ASN A 8 -30.32 60.29 18.26
N MET A 9 -29.50 59.80 17.32
CA MET A 9 -28.07 59.56 17.57
C MET A 9 -27.84 58.87 18.91
N ILE A 10 -27.92 57.54 18.88
CA ILE A 10 -27.22 56.69 19.83
C ILE A 10 -25.74 57.08 19.71
N SER A 11 -25.14 57.52 20.82
CA SER A 11 -23.76 58.00 20.84
C SER A 11 -22.79 56.82 20.72
N ASP A 12 -22.26 56.60 19.52
CA ASP A 12 -21.04 55.83 19.28
C ASP A 12 -19.82 56.55 19.91
N SER A 13 -19.74 56.53 21.25
CA SER A 13 -18.58 57.05 21.98
C SER A 13 -18.42 56.50 23.40
N GLU A 14 -18.85 55.27 23.68
CA GLU A 14 -18.19 54.49 24.75
C GLU A 14 -16.92 53.87 24.20
N SER A 15 -15.92 54.74 23.99
CA SER A 15 -14.54 54.33 23.84
C SER A 15 -14.15 53.55 25.09
N PHE A 16 -14.07 52.23 24.98
CA PHE A 16 -13.60 51.35 26.05
C PHE A 16 -12.09 51.57 26.24
N GLU A 17 -11.74 52.69 26.88
CA GLU A 17 -10.38 53.14 27.09
C GLU A 17 -9.73 52.23 28.15
N ILE A 18 -9.13 51.15 27.65
CA ILE A 18 -8.40 50.20 28.47
C ILE A 18 -7.23 50.96 29.10
N LYS A 19 -7.30 51.23 30.41
CA LYS A 19 -6.14 51.61 31.22
C LYS A 19 -5.11 50.48 31.15
N LEU A 20 -4.22 50.58 30.16
CA LEU A 20 -3.09 49.68 29.91
C LEU A 20 -2.03 49.74 31.03
N TRP A 21 -2.14 50.70 31.95
CA TRP A 21 -1.14 51.06 32.95
C TRP A 21 -1.78 51.30 34.32
N ASP A 22 -2.29 50.23 34.92
CA ASP A 22 -2.66 50.21 36.34
C ASP A 22 -1.36 50.07 37.17
N LYS A 23 -0.80 51.21 37.60
CA LYS A 23 0.56 51.30 38.20
C LYS A 23 0.72 50.43 39.45
N ASP A 24 -0.37 50.18 40.16
CA ASP A 24 -0.36 49.49 41.47
C ASP A 24 -0.14 47.97 41.35
N LYS A 25 -0.15 47.41 40.12
CA LYS A 25 0.25 46.00 39.85
C LYS A 25 1.69 45.84 39.35
N ILE A 26 2.44 46.93 39.18
CA ILE A 26 3.78 46.90 38.56
C ILE A 26 4.88 46.74 39.64
N ASN A 27 4.82 45.66 40.43
CA ASN A 27 5.88 45.35 41.41
C ASN A 27 6.51 43.94 41.27
N ASN A 28 6.03 43.11 40.34
CA ASN A 28 6.64 41.82 40.00
C ASN A 28 6.83 41.70 38.47
N LYS A 29 8.09 41.74 38.00
CA LYS A 29 8.42 41.72 36.55
C LYS A 29 7.93 40.47 35.81
N SER A 30 7.70 39.35 36.51
CA SER A 30 7.12 38.12 35.96
C SER A 30 5.59 38.18 35.74
N GLY A 31 4.89 39.08 36.43
CA GLY A 31 3.42 39.16 36.39
C GLY A 31 2.86 39.91 35.18
N LEU A 32 3.62 40.85 34.61
CA LEU A 32 3.12 41.74 33.55
C LEU A 32 2.76 40.97 32.26
N TRP A 33 3.63 40.05 31.83
CA TRP A 33 3.39 39.19 30.68
C TRP A 33 2.18 38.27 30.88
N PHE A 34 2.01 37.72 32.09
CA PHE A 34 0.86 36.86 32.42
C PHE A 34 -0.47 37.65 32.40
N ILE A 35 -0.48 38.89 32.90
CA ILE A 35 -1.63 39.79 32.83
C ILE A 35 -1.96 40.15 31.37
N GLN A 36 -0.94 40.46 30.56
CA GLN A 36 -1.11 40.71 29.12
C GLN A 36 -1.65 39.48 28.39
N PHE A 37 -1.12 38.29 28.66
CA PHE A 37 -1.56 37.02 28.10
C PHE A 37 -3.02 36.70 28.46
N ILE A 38 -3.42 36.84 29.74
CA ILE A 38 -4.82 36.70 30.16
C ILE A 38 -5.72 37.71 29.45
N THR A 39 -5.26 38.95 29.25
CA THR A 39 -6.05 39.99 28.58
C THR A 39 -6.24 39.68 27.10
N LEU A 40 -5.21 39.19 26.42
CA LEU A 40 -5.27 38.71 25.03
C LEU A 40 -6.15 37.45 24.90
N LEU A 41 -6.05 36.50 25.83
CA LEU A 41 -6.93 35.33 25.89
C LEU A 41 -8.39 35.74 26.07
N LYS A 42 -8.71 36.63 27.01
CA LYS A 42 -10.08 37.15 27.20
C LYS A 42 -10.60 37.81 25.93
N LYS A 43 -9.79 38.63 25.25
CA LYS A 43 -10.15 39.24 23.96
C LYS A 43 -10.44 38.18 22.90
N ASN A 44 -9.59 37.18 22.76
CA ASN A 44 -9.79 36.09 21.79
C ASN A 44 -11.03 35.25 22.12
N VAL A 45 -11.29 34.93 23.39
CA VAL A 45 -12.50 34.23 23.82
C VAL A 45 -13.76 35.05 23.52
N ILE A 46 -13.77 36.35 23.82
CA ILE A 46 -14.89 37.25 23.48
C ILE A 46 -15.12 37.30 21.96
N LEU A 47 -14.05 37.34 21.15
CA LEU A 47 -14.15 37.29 19.70
C LEU A 47 -14.71 35.95 19.20
N GLN A 48 -14.27 34.81 19.77
CA GLN A 48 -14.82 33.49 19.42
C GLN A 48 -16.31 33.37 19.79
N PHE A 49 -16.75 33.92 20.93
CA PHE A 49 -18.18 34.00 21.27
C PHE A 49 -18.97 34.93 20.34
N ARG A 50 -18.41 36.08 19.95
CA ARG A 50 -19.06 37.01 19.00
C ARG A 50 -19.22 36.39 17.61
N TYR A 51 -18.22 35.63 17.15
CA TYR A 51 -18.21 34.93 15.87
C TYR A 51 -18.51 33.43 15.99
N TRP A 52 -19.33 33.03 16.98
CA TRP A 52 -19.59 31.64 17.33
C TRP A 52 -20.03 30.76 16.16
N LYS A 53 -20.79 31.31 15.20
CA LYS A 53 -21.22 30.59 13.99
C LYS A 53 -20.03 30.12 13.14
N THR A 54 -19.03 30.99 12.94
CA THR A 54 -17.82 30.68 12.18
C THR A 54 -16.93 29.70 12.95
N ALA A 55 -16.80 29.89 14.26
CA ALA A 55 -16.06 29.00 15.13
C ALA A 55 -16.64 27.58 15.13
N LEU A 56 -17.97 27.44 15.24
CA LEU A 56 -18.71 26.18 15.20
C LEU A 56 -18.59 25.51 13.83
N LEU A 57 -18.72 26.29 12.74
CA LEU A 57 -18.55 25.78 11.37
C LEU A 57 -17.16 25.16 11.15
N LEU A 58 -16.09 25.88 11.53
CA LEU A 58 -14.71 25.45 11.29
C LEU A 58 -14.25 24.36 12.25
N SER A 59 -14.65 24.42 13.53
CA SER A 59 -14.13 23.53 14.58
C SER A 59 -14.91 22.21 14.70
N ILE A 60 -16.19 22.21 14.34
CA ILE A 60 -17.10 21.06 14.56
C ILE A 60 -17.69 20.56 13.24
N ILE A 61 -18.36 21.43 12.48
CA ILE A 61 -19.10 20.98 11.27
C ILE A 61 -18.16 20.53 10.16
N SER A 62 -17.10 21.29 9.88
CA SER A 62 -16.15 20.98 8.79
C SER A 62 -15.43 19.64 9.00
N PRO A 63 -14.79 19.36 10.17
CA PRO A 63 -14.19 18.05 10.43
C PRO A 63 -15.20 16.90 10.40
N LEU A 64 -16.42 17.12 10.88
CA LEU A 64 -17.47 16.09 10.90
C LEU A 64 -17.98 15.77 9.49
N LEU A 65 -18.15 16.78 8.62
CA LEU A 65 -18.44 16.59 7.20
C LEU A 65 -17.30 15.85 6.48
N SER A 66 -16.04 16.19 6.76
CA SER A 66 -14.88 15.51 6.18
C SER A 66 -14.82 14.03 6.60
N MET A 67 -15.08 13.74 7.88
CA MET A 67 -15.17 12.36 8.40
C MET A 67 -16.32 11.57 7.75
N LEU A 68 -17.51 12.16 7.61
CA LEU A 68 -18.65 11.51 6.95
C LEU A 68 -18.38 11.23 5.47
N LEU A 69 -17.74 12.17 4.76
CA LEU A 69 -17.36 12.00 3.36
C LEU A 69 -16.30 10.90 3.18
N LEU A 70 -15.30 10.85 4.07
CA LEU A 70 -14.29 9.80 4.08
C LEU A 70 -14.90 8.42 4.41
N GLN A 71 -15.83 8.36 5.37
CA GLN A 71 -16.58 7.14 5.68
C GLN A 71 -17.45 6.69 4.50
N PHE A 72 -18.08 7.62 3.78
CA PHE A 72 -18.86 7.33 2.58
C PHE A 72 -18.00 6.76 1.44
N ILE A 73 -16.82 7.34 1.19
CA ILE A 73 -15.84 6.81 0.23
C ILE A 73 -15.41 5.38 0.63
N ILE A 74 -15.13 5.14 1.92
CA ILE A 74 -14.78 3.79 2.42
C ILE A 74 -15.94 2.80 2.22
N ILE A 75 -17.19 3.21 2.43
CA ILE A 75 -18.36 2.35 2.20
C ILE A 75 -18.49 1.99 0.71
N ILE A 76 -18.37 2.96 -0.20
CA ILE A 76 -18.38 2.70 -1.64
C ILE A 76 -17.26 1.73 -2.01
N TYR A 77 -16.03 2.00 -1.57
CA TYR A 77 -14.86 1.15 -1.87
C TYR A 77 -15.04 -0.29 -1.34
N LYS A 78 -15.53 -0.45 -0.09
CA LYS A 78 -15.85 -1.77 0.46
C LYS A 78 -16.96 -2.49 -0.31
N SER A 79 -17.95 -1.75 -0.84
CA SER A 79 -19.06 -2.33 -1.60
C SER A 79 -18.66 -2.77 -3.01
N GLN A 80 -17.71 -2.07 -3.65
CA GLN A 80 -17.23 -2.41 -5.01
C GLN A 80 -16.08 -3.43 -5.00
N VAL A 81 -15.19 -3.38 -4.01
CA VAL A 81 -13.94 -4.18 -3.99
C VAL A 81 -14.03 -5.38 -3.03
N GLY A 82 -15.14 -5.56 -2.30
CA GLY A 82 -15.39 -6.72 -1.44
C GLY A 82 -14.51 -6.82 -0.17
N VAL A 83 -13.54 -5.91 0.00
CA VAL A 83 -12.55 -5.95 1.07
C VAL A 83 -13.19 -5.64 2.44
N GLY A 84 -13.47 -6.68 3.22
CA GLY A 84 -13.80 -6.52 4.65
C GLY A 84 -15.04 -7.26 5.17
N LYS A 85 -15.69 -8.11 4.36
CA LYS A 85 -16.53 -9.19 4.92
C LYS A 85 -15.69 -10.46 4.99
N GLY A 86 -15.18 -10.78 6.17
CA GLY A 86 -14.56 -12.07 6.44
C GLY A 86 -15.60 -13.16 6.26
N ILE A 87 -15.50 -13.91 5.16
CA ILE A 87 -16.33 -15.09 4.94
C ILE A 87 -15.65 -16.21 5.73
N TYR A 88 -16.27 -16.67 6.82
CA TYR A 88 -15.67 -17.67 7.71
C TYR A 88 -15.35 -19.00 7.00
N HIS A 89 -16.11 -19.32 5.95
CA HIS A 89 -15.85 -20.43 5.03
C HIS A 89 -16.20 -19.94 3.62
N PRO A 90 -15.24 -19.39 2.85
CA PRO A 90 -15.50 -19.10 1.44
C PRO A 90 -15.79 -20.42 0.71
N PRO A 91 -16.74 -20.45 -0.25
CA PRO A 91 -16.92 -21.64 -1.08
C PRO A 91 -15.62 -21.92 -1.84
N GLU A 92 -15.35 -23.20 -2.11
CA GLU A 92 -14.29 -23.62 -3.02
C GLU A 92 -14.49 -22.90 -4.37
N TYR A 93 -13.51 -22.08 -4.73
CA TYR A 93 -13.45 -21.40 -6.01
C TYR A 93 -12.36 -22.09 -6.83
N SER A 94 -12.63 -22.38 -8.10
CA SER A 94 -11.59 -22.93 -8.96
C SER A 94 -10.51 -21.88 -9.18
N LEU A 95 -9.28 -22.21 -8.79
CA LEU A 95 -8.11 -21.45 -9.18
C LEU A 95 -7.91 -21.59 -10.69
N THR A 96 -8.02 -20.47 -11.41
CA THR A 96 -7.39 -20.36 -12.72
C THR A 96 -5.90 -20.60 -12.54
N GLY A 97 -5.27 -21.41 -13.38
CA GLY A 97 -3.82 -21.51 -13.39
C GLY A 97 -3.17 -20.33 -14.12
N ILE A 98 -1.86 -20.41 -14.27
CA ILE A 98 -1.02 -19.48 -15.02
C ILE A 98 -0.74 -20.06 -16.39
N GLU A 99 -1.03 -19.27 -17.43
CA GLU A 99 -0.64 -19.53 -18.81
C GLU A 99 0.88 -19.40 -19.03
N ASN A 100 1.38 -19.89 -20.16
CA ASN A 100 2.76 -19.60 -20.57
C ASN A 100 2.98 -18.09 -20.69
N CYS A 101 4.15 -17.63 -20.25
CA CYS A 101 4.66 -16.31 -20.54
C CYS A 101 4.72 -16.09 -22.05
N VAL A 102 4.61 -14.82 -22.44
CA VAL A 102 4.79 -14.36 -23.81
C VAL A 102 5.85 -13.28 -23.76
N GLY A 103 6.94 -13.48 -24.49
CA GLY A 103 8.02 -12.51 -24.64
C GLY A 103 7.63 -11.28 -25.46
N PRO A 104 8.61 -10.44 -25.85
CA PRO A 104 8.37 -9.28 -26.70
C PRO A 104 7.64 -9.63 -28.00
N ALA A 105 6.92 -8.68 -28.60
CA ALA A 105 6.02 -8.93 -29.74
C ALA A 105 6.65 -9.68 -30.94
N ASN A 106 7.97 -9.53 -31.13
CA ASN A 106 8.74 -10.17 -32.21
C ASN A 106 9.33 -11.55 -31.82
N GLU A 107 9.34 -11.89 -30.53
CA GLU A 107 10.09 -13.00 -29.93
C GLU A 107 9.29 -13.67 -28.79
N GLN A 108 8.06 -14.10 -29.11
CA GLN A 108 7.06 -14.56 -28.12
C GLN A 108 7.52 -15.73 -27.26
N ASP A 109 8.37 -16.63 -27.78
CA ASP A 109 8.88 -17.79 -27.04
C ASP A 109 10.07 -17.46 -26.11
N LYS A 110 10.56 -16.22 -26.06
CA LYS A 110 11.76 -15.86 -25.27
C LYS A 110 11.38 -15.20 -23.94
N CYS A 111 11.00 -16.01 -22.96
CA CYS A 111 10.56 -15.53 -21.66
C CYS A 111 10.76 -16.55 -20.53
N ILE A 112 10.57 -16.10 -19.28
CA ILE A 112 10.61 -16.90 -18.06
C ILE A 112 9.24 -16.88 -17.40
N ASN A 113 8.68 -18.07 -17.23
CA ASN A 113 7.42 -18.29 -16.53
C ASN A 113 7.57 -17.95 -15.04
N LEU A 114 8.54 -18.57 -14.36
CA LEU A 114 8.80 -18.38 -12.93
C LEU A 114 10.29 -18.31 -12.61
N MET A 115 10.72 -17.24 -11.96
CA MET A 115 11.97 -17.20 -11.19
C MET A 115 11.69 -17.49 -9.73
N PHE A 116 12.56 -18.21 -9.03
CA PHE A 116 12.45 -18.36 -7.58
C PHE A 116 13.81 -18.43 -6.88
N THR A 117 13.82 -18.06 -5.61
CA THR A 117 15.01 -18.12 -4.74
C THR A 117 14.58 -18.19 -3.27
N ASN A 118 15.40 -18.81 -2.42
CA ASN A 118 15.28 -18.74 -0.97
C ASN A 118 16.26 -17.74 -0.33
N CYS A 119 16.88 -16.88 -1.15
CA CYS A 119 17.87 -15.90 -0.72
C CYS A 119 17.34 -14.46 -0.86
N ILE A 120 17.36 -13.74 0.27
CA ILE A 120 16.82 -12.39 0.40
C ILE A 120 17.94 -11.36 0.19
N ASP A 121 17.59 -10.25 -0.45
CA ASP A 121 18.48 -9.14 -0.82
C ASP A 121 19.68 -9.63 -1.63
N ASP A 122 20.91 -9.28 -1.21
CA ASP A 122 22.16 -9.72 -1.83
C ASP A 122 22.83 -10.89 -1.08
N ALA A 123 22.10 -11.58 -0.20
CA ALA A 123 22.63 -12.71 0.57
C ALA A 123 23.04 -13.88 -0.33
N ILE A 124 24.12 -14.56 0.04
CA ILE A 124 24.52 -15.84 -0.55
C ILE A 124 24.09 -16.94 0.42
N CYS A 125 23.23 -17.84 -0.04
CA CYS A 125 22.74 -18.97 0.74
C CYS A 125 22.58 -20.21 -0.15
N GLU A 126 22.52 -21.36 0.50
CA GLU A 126 22.34 -22.65 -0.18
C GLU A 126 20.86 -22.83 -0.57
N ARG A 127 20.64 -23.45 -1.73
CA ARG A 127 19.31 -23.77 -2.27
C ARG A 127 18.58 -24.73 -1.33
N ASP A 128 17.40 -24.32 -0.83
CA ASP A 128 16.63 -25.12 0.14
C ASP A 128 15.74 -26.14 -0.57
N SER A 129 15.97 -27.44 -0.35
CA SER A 129 15.22 -28.51 -1.01
C SER A 129 13.74 -28.52 -0.64
N THR A 130 13.33 -27.93 0.50
CA THR A 130 11.90 -27.79 0.83
C THR A 130 11.21 -26.74 -0.05
N VAL A 131 11.94 -25.70 -0.48
CA VAL A 131 11.43 -24.69 -1.42
C VAL A 131 11.29 -25.27 -2.82
N ASP A 132 12.24 -26.13 -3.23
CA ASP A 132 12.12 -26.90 -4.47
C ASP A 132 10.87 -27.79 -4.50
N GLU A 133 10.56 -28.46 -3.40
CA GLU A 133 9.35 -29.30 -3.29
C GLU A 133 8.07 -28.47 -3.40
N ILE A 134 8.00 -27.31 -2.73
CA ILE A 134 6.88 -26.36 -2.82
C ILE A 134 6.67 -25.91 -4.27
N ILE A 135 7.74 -25.48 -4.96
CA ILE A 135 7.63 -25.05 -6.37
C ILE A 135 7.27 -26.23 -7.29
N SER A 136 7.76 -27.44 -7.02
CA SER A 136 7.40 -28.64 -7.80
C SER A 136 5.91 -28.96 -7.69
N ASN A 137 5.36 -28.94 -6.48
CA ASN A 137 3.93 -29.13 -6.20
C ASN A 137 3.06 -28.06 -6.88
N PHE A 138 3.49 -26.80 -6.80
CA PHE A 138 2.83 -25.68 -7.47
C PHE A 138 2.80 -25.86 -9.00
N VAL A 139 3.94 -26.18 -9.61
CA VAL A 139 4.06 -26.39 -11.08
C VAL A 139 3.20 -27.55 -11.54
N LYS A 140 3.23 -28.67 -10.80
CA LYS A 140 2.38 -29.84 -11.08
C LYS A 140 0.90 -29.48 -11.06
N SER A 141 0.43 -28.80 -10.02
CA SER A 141 -0.97 -28.37 -9.90
C SER A 141 -1.34 -27.35 -10.99
N ASN A 142 -0.41 -26.49 -11.40
CA ASN A 142 -0.62 -25.56 -12.51
C ASN A 142 -0.78 -26.28 -13.86
N ASN A 143 0.08 -27.26 -14.13
CA ASN A 143 0.02 -28.09 -15.33
C ASN A 143 -1.33 -28.82 -15.44
N GLU A 144 -1.81 -29.41 -14.34
CA GLU A 144 -3.12 -30.07 -14.26
C GLU A 144 -4.29 -29.10 -14.53
N ARG A 145 -4.21 -27.86 -14.02
CA ARG A 145 -5.25 -26.82 -14.20
C ARG A 145 -5.31 -26.24 -15.62
N MET A 146 -4.16 -26.07 -16.27
CA MET A 146 -4.03 -25.37 -17.55
C MET A 146 -3.75 -26.28 -18.74
N ASN A 147 -3.64 -27.59 -18.53
CA ASN A 147 -3.17 -28.57 -19.52
C ASN A 147 -1.82 -28.15 -20.13
N LEU A 148 -0.89 -27.76 -19.26
CA LEU A 148 0.48 -27.36 -19.59
C LEU A 148 1.48 -28.46 -19.23
N ASN A 149 2.72 -28.28 -19.70
CA ASN A 149 3.81 -29.24 -19.56
C ASN A 149 5.09 -28.59 -19.01
N TRP A 150 4.96 -27.65 -18.08
CA TRP A 150 6.11 -27.05 -17.38
C TRP A 150 6.91 -28.13 -16.66
N GLU A 151 8.24 -28.07 -16.75
CA GLU A 151 9.08 -29.01 -16.02
C GLU A 151 8.91 -28.83 -14.50
N PHE A 152 8.61 -29.93 -13.79
CA PHE A 152 8.35 -29.93 -12.35
C PHE A 152 9.48 -30.61 -11.56
N ASP A 153 10.38 -31.34 -12.23
CA ASP A 153 11.55 -31.95 -11.59
C ASP A 153 12.63 -30.89 -11.31
N SER A 154 12.84 -30.60 -10.02
CA SER A 154 13.75 -29.55 -9.54
C SER A 154 15.21 -29.74 -9.95
N ASN A 155 15.60 -30.97 -10.33
CA ASN A 155 16.94 -31.31 -10.82
C ASN A 155 17.19 -30.85 -12.25
N LYS A 156 16.13 -30.58 -13.03
CA LYS A 156 16.22 -30.16 -14.43
C LYS A 156 15.99 -28.66 -14.63
N TRP A 157 15.55 -27.95 -13.60
CA TRP A 157 15.41 -26.50 -13.64
C TRP A 157 16.78 -25.85 -13.83
N ASP A 158 16.82 -24.77 -14.61
CA ASP A 158 18.04 -24.00 -14.78
C ASP A 158 18.41 -23.35 -13.46
N ASN A 159 19.61 -23.64 -12.95
CA ASN A 159 20.22 -22.89 -11.85
C ASN A 159 21.06 -21.76 -12.44
N TRP A 160 20.75 -20.52 -12.07
CA TRP A 160 21.41 -19.33 -12.56
C TRP A 160 22.27 -18.70 -11.47
N GLU A 161 23.42 -18.18 -11.88
CA GLU A 161 24.36 -17.45 -11.02
C GLU A 161 24.47 -15.99 -11.48
N ASN A 162 25.14 -15.15 -10.69
CA ASN A 162 25.23 -13.70 -10.92
C ASN A 162 25.76 -13.32 -12.32
N GLU A 163 26.57 -14.16 -12.96
CA GLU A 163 27.08 -13.96 -14.32
C GLU A 163 25.96 -13.88 -15.37
N LYS A 164 24.82 -14.57 -15.15
CA LYS A 164 23.65 -14.53 -16.04
C LYS A 164 22.81 -13.26 -15.92
N LEU A 165 23.24 -12.26 -15.13
CA LEU A 165 22.47 -11.02 -14.96
C LEU A 165 22.26 -10.26 -16.29
N ASN A 166 23.16 -10.42 -17.26
CA ASN A 166 23.08 -9.84 -18.61
C ASN A 166 22.76 -10.90 -19.69
N TYR A 167 22.24 -12.08 -19.31
CA TYR A 167 21.92 -13.15 -20.25
C TYR A 167 20.61 -12.85 -20.98
N ASN A 168 20.71 -12.61 -22.29
CA ASN A 168 19.55 -12.54 -23.17
C ASN A 168 18.96 -13.95 -23.37
N ILE A 169 17.66 -14.07 -23.12
CA ILE A 169 16.94 -15.33 -23.25
C ILE A 169 16.84 -15.75 -24.71
N GLU A 170 17.10 -17.02 -24.99
CA GLU A 170 16.98 -17.60 -26.33
C GLU A 170 15.74 -18.49 -26.52
N LYS A 171 15.20 -19.05 -25.42
CA LYS A 171 14.08 -20.00 -25.39
C LYS A 171 13.19 -19.78 -24.15
N ARG A 172 12.00 -20.37 -24.09
CA ARG A 172 11.17 -20.31 -22.88
C ARG A 172 11.83 -21.12 -21.76
N HIS A 173 11.88 -20.54 -20.56
CA HIS A 173 12.24 -21.24 -19.33
C HIS A 173 11.01 -21.33 -18.42
N ASP A 174 10.66 -22.55 -18.00
CA ASP A 174 9.46 -22.78 -17.19
C ASP A 174 9.70 -22.42 -15.71
N VAL A 175 10.81 -22.88 -15.14
CA VAL A 175 11.22 -22.54 -13.78
C VAL A 175 12.74 -22.32 -13.75
N VAL A 176 13.17 -21.24 -13.12
CA VAL A 176 14.58 -20.88 -12.97
C VAL A 176 14.88 -20.59 -11.51
N HIS A 177 15.84 -21.32 -10.94
CA HIS A 177 16.42 -20.96 -9.65
C HIS A 177 17.46 -19.85 -9.85
N VAL A 178 17.40 -18.80 -9.04
CA VAL A 178 18.29 -17.62 -9.13
C VAL A 178 18.98 -17.36 -7.78
N PRO A 179 20.15 -16.68 -7.76
CA PRO A 179 21.02 -16.75 -6.59
C PRO A 179 20.48 -15.95 -5.39
N ASN A 180 19.72 -14.87 -5.63
CA ASN A 180 19.06 -14.06 -4.60
C ASN A 180 17.99 -13.13 -5.19
N SER A 181 17.25 -12.41 -4.34
CA SER A 181 16.21 -11.48 -4.81
C SER A 181 16.76 -10.22 -5.47
N GLY A 182 17.99 -9.80 -5.13
CA GLY A 182 18.72 -8.75 -5.85
C GLY A 182 18.89 -9.09 -7.35
N PHE A 183 19.13 -10.36 -7.67
CA PHE A 183 19.16 -10.84 -9.06
C PHE A 183 17.81 -10.69 -9.75
N ILE A 184 16.69 -11.10 -9.11
CA ILE A 184 15.34 -10.96 -9.68
C ILE A 184 15.06 -9.49 -10.01
N TYR A 185 15.38 -8.57 -9.08
CA TYR A 185 15.21 -7.13 -9.28
C TYR A 185 16.00 -6.62 -10.50
N ASN A 186 17.31 -6.82 -10.48
CA ASN A 186 18.21 -6.26 -11.49
C ASN A 186 17.98 -6.90 -12.86
N TYR A 187 17.69 -8.21 -12.92
CA TYR A 187 17.38 -8.89 -14.17
C TYR A 187 16.08 -8.38 -14.80
N ALA A 188 15.00 -8.25 -14.00
CA ALA A 188 13.70 -7.77 -14.49
C ALA A 188 13.73 -6.28 -14.92
N LEU A 189 14.58 -5.45 -14.30
CA LEU A 189 14.82 -4.07 -14.74
C LEU A 189 15.52 -3.99 -16.09
N ASN A 190 16.54 -4.83 -16.30
CA ASN A 190 17.35 -4.85 -17.53
C ASN A 190 16.62 -5.55 -18.70
N HIS A 191 15.81 -6.57 -18.41
CA HIS A 191 15.11 -7.40 -19.41
C HIS A 191 13.59 -7.27 -19.28
N GLN A 192 13.09 -6.05 -19.50
CA GLN A 192 11.66 -5.74 -19.42
C GLN A 192 10.85 -6.61 -20.40
N ASN A 193 9.71 -7.13 -19.93
CA ASN A 193 8.80 -8.02 -20.67
C ASN A 193 9.36 -9.41 -21.03
N THR A 194 10.46 -9.84 -20.41
CA THR A 194 10.95 -11.23 -20.54
C THR A 194 10.61 -12.11 -19.33
N THR A 195 10.39 -11.52 -18.15
CA THR A 195 10.10 -12.24 -16.90
C THR A 195 8.65 -12.00 -16.48
N ASN A 196 7.89 -13.06 -16.21
CA ASN A 196 6.47 -12.98 -15.83
C ASN A 196 6.30 -12.86 -14.30
N PHE A 197 6.83 -13.82 -13.55
CA PHE A 197 6.77 -13.88 -12.09
C PHE A 197 8.14 -14.18 -11.45
N GLY A 198 8.37 -13.61 -10.27
CA GLY A 198 9.48 -13.93 -9.38
C GLY A 198 8.95 -14.24 -7.97
N VAL A 199 9.51 -15.25 -7.29
CA VAL A 199 9.12 -15.62 -5.92
C VAL A 199 10.34 -15.69 -5.02
N VAL A 200 10.31 -14.93 -3.93
CA VAL A 200 11.38 -14.90 -2.92
C VAL A 200 10.85 -15.56 -1.65
N PHE A 201 11.45 -16.67 -1.24
CA PHE A 201 11.14 -17.33 0.02
C PHE A 201 12.06 -16.85 1.15
N ASP A 202 11.46 -16.60 2.30
CA ASP A 202 12.09 -16.39 3.60
C ASP A 202 11.68 -17.56 4.50
N VAL A 203 12.59 -18.52 4.65
CA VAL A 203 12.36 -19.77 5.38
C VAL A 203 13.00 -19.68 6.75
N LYS A 204 12.18 -19.63 7.81
CA LYS A 204 12.67 -19.57 9.19
C LYS A 204 12.43 -20.90 9.89
N LYS A 205 13.52 -21.60 10.22
CA LYS A 205 13.53 -22.90 10.88
C LYS A 205 13.92 -22.69 12.36
N GLU A 206 12.93 -22.55 13.24
CA GLU A 206 13.14 -22.35 14.69
C GLU A 206 12.44 -23.45 15.50
N ALA A 207 13.15 -24.10 16.43
CA ALA A 207 12.60 -25.05 17.40
C ALA A 207 11.62 -26.12 16.82
N ASN A 208 12.01 -26.77 15.71
CA ASN A 208 11.21 -27.74 14.94
C ASN A 208 9.94 -27.19 14.27
N ILE A 209 9.76 -25.87 14.20
CA ILE A 209 8.73 -25.21 13.42
C ILE A 209 9.39 -24.53 12.22
N THR A 210 9.01 -24.93 11.01
CA THR A 210 9.38 -24.21 9.78
C THR A 210 8.29 -23.21 9.46
N ASN A 211 8.64 -21.94 9.43
CA ASN A 211 7.75 -20.85 9.06
C ASN A 211 8.13 -20.37 7.66
N TYR A 212 7.21 -20.56 6.70
CA TYR A 212 7.38 -20.12 5.32
C TYR A 212 6.75 -18.75 5.13
N ARG A 213 7.57 -17.78 4.73
CA ARG A 213 7.10 -16.49 4.22
C ARG A 213 7.58 -16.39 2.77
N TYR A 214 6.74 -15.87 1.87
CA TYR A 214 7.16 -15.60 0.50
C TYR A 214 6.76 -14.18 0.08
N GLN A 215 7.45 -13.67 -0.94
CA GLN A 215 7.13 -12.43 -1.62
C GLN A 215 6.95 -12.71 -3.11
N LEU A 216 5.82 -12.31 -3.67
CA LEU A 216 5.51 -12.45 -5.09
C LEU A 216 5.81 -11.15 -5.83
N TRP A 217 6.64 -11.25 -6.85
CA TRP A 217 7.11 -10.17 -7.70
C TRP A 217 6.52 -10.37 -9.10
N PHE A 218 5.94 -9.33 -9.69
CA PHE A 218 5.26 -9.39 -10.97
C PHE A 218 5.31 -8.05 -11.70
N ASN A 219 5.27 -8.07 -13.02
CA ASN A 219 5.13 -6.85 -13.81
C ASN A 219 3.69 -6.34 -13.71
N SER A 220 3.48 -5.22 -13.01
CA SER A 220 2.17 -4.61 -12.80
C SER A 220 1.52 -4.17 -14.12
N THR A 221 2.28 -3.63 -15.07
CA THR A 221 1.74 -3.21 -16.39
C THR A 221 1.23 -4.40 -17.20
N SER A 222 1.88 -5.56 -17.09
CA SER A 222 1.46 -6.78 -17.80
C SER A 222 0.30 -7.52 -17.12
N ASN A 223 0.10 -7.34 -15.81
CA ASN A 223 -0.96 -8.00 -15.05
C ASN A 223 -2.16 -7.09 -14.74
N TYR A 224 -2.04 -5.78 -14.95
CA TYR A 224 -3.12 -4.82 -14.72
C TYR A 224 -4.28 -5.06 -15.68
N ASN A 225 -5.40 -5.52 -15.12
CA ASN A 225 -6.69 -5.44 -15.78
C ASN A 225 -7.39 -4.16 -15.29
N LYS A 226 -8.10 -3.43 -16.15
CA LYS A 226 -8.65 -2.10 -15.85
C LYS A 226 -9.57 -2.03 -14.63
N THR A 227 -10.06 -3.19 -14.16
CA THR A 227 -10.95 -3.37 -13.01
C THR A 227 -10.26 -3.91 -11.75
N ASP A 228 -9.03 -4.43 -11.83
CA ASP A 228 -8.34 -5.08 -10.70
C ASP A 228 -6.82 -4.81 -10.77
N ILE A 229 -6.29 -4.28 -9.67
CA ILE A 229 -4.90 -3.81 -9.52
C ILE A 229 -3.93 -5.01 -9.40
N PHE A 230 -4.39 -6.12 -8.83
CA PHE A 230 -3.60 -7.34 -8.72
C PHE A 230 -3.93 -8.31 -9.87
N GLY A 231 -5.19 -8.35 -10.28
CA GLY A 231 -5.66 -9.24 -11.34
C GLY A 231 -5.75 -10.69 -10.89
N SER A 232 -6.55 -11.49 -11.60
CA SER A 232 -6.73 -12.91 -11.30
C SER A 232 -5.41 -13.69 -11.35
N ARG A 233 -4.47 -13.31 -12.22
CA ARG A 233 -3.17 -13.97 -12.40
C ARG A 233 -2.30 -13.94 -11.14
N VAL A 234 -2.11 -12.77 -10.53
CA VAL A 234 -1.30 -12.61 -9.32
C VAL A 234 -1.93 -13.34 -8.14
N ALA A 235 -3.26 -13.24 -8.00
CA ALA A 235 -4.01 -13.98 -6.99
C ALA A 235 -3.88 -15.50 -7.18
N SER A 236 -3.89 -15.98 -8.43
CA SER A 236 -3.66 -17.39 -8.77
C SER A 236 -2.26 -17.88 -8.41
N VAL A 237 -1.21 -17.07 -8.60
CA VAL A 237 0.15 -17.46 -8.21
C VAL A 237 0.24 -17.59 -6.69
N ALA A 238 -0.18 -16.56 -5.95
CA ALA A 238 -0.11 -16.54 -4.49
C ALA A 238 -0.88 -17.72 -3.87
N ARG A 239 -2.15 -17.92 -4.28
CA ARG A 239 -2.98 -19.01 -3.78
C ARG A 239 -2.49 -20.39 -4.23
N GLY A 240 -1.90 -20.52 -5.41
CA GLY A 240 -1.27 -21.76 -5.85
C GLY A 240 -0.01 -22.10 -5.04
N ILE A 241 0.74 -21.10 -4.58
CA ILE A 241 1.86 -21.30 -3.64
C ILE A 241 1.32 -21.64 -2.25
N ASP A 242 0.27 -20.97 -1.77
CA ASP A 242 -0.38 -21.28 -0.49
C ASP A 242 -0.92 -22.74 -0.43
N GLU A 243 -1.35 -23.31 -1.55
CA GLU A 243 -1.78 -24.71 -1.68
C GLU A 243 -0.62 -25.72 -1.78
N ALA A 244 0.59 -25.25 -2.07
CA ALA A 244 1.77 -26.08 -2.29
C ALA A 244 2.72 -26.15 -1.08
N ILE A 245 2.44 -25.35 -0.03
CA ILE A 245 3.12 -25.29 1.28
C ILE A 245 2.44 -26.22 2.29
#